data_AF-A0A212KCQ4-F1
#
_entry.id   AF-A0A212KCQ4-F1
#
_cell.length_a   1.000
_cell.length_b   1.000
_cell.length_c   1.000
_cell.angle_alpha   90.00
_cell.angle_beta   90.00
_cell.angle_gamma   90.00
#
_symmetry.space_group_name_H-M   'P 1'
#
loop_
_entity.id
_entity.type
_entity.pdbx_description
1 polymer ?
#
loop_
_entity_poly.entity_id
_entity_poly.type
_entity_poly.pdbx_seq_one_letter_code
_entity_poly.pdbx_strand_id
1 'polypeptide(L)'
;MSGKVFEYMAIMDRIKNVTQCRTQQELAQFFDVSQSCISDSKKRLAIPSKWLLSLLKKKGINPEWVQKGVGPKFLLPYDEDRGAVCSIYARTPDKCPLQHIVSDIGKLVSRADGMGRSA
;
A
#
# COMPACT_ATOMS: atom_id res chain seq x y z
N MET A 1 -6.92 14.73 31.22
CA MET A 1 -6.59 13.50 30.49
C MET A 1 -5.46 13.81 29.51
N SER A 2 -4.34 13.07 29.56
CA SER A 2 -3.14 13.38 28.77
C SER A 2 -3.38 13.18 27.27
N GLY A 3 -2.91 14.10 26.41
CA GLY A 3 -3.07 14.05 24.95
C GLY A 3 -2.62 12.71 24.33
N LYS A 4 -1.60 12.08 24.92
CA LYS A 4 -1.09 10.76 24.51
C LYS A 4 -2.13 9.64 24.60
N VAL A 5 -3.05 9.71 25.56
CA VAL A 5 -4.13 8.71 25.71
C VAL A 5 -5.12 8.83 24.56
N PHE A 6 -5.48 10.06 24.17
CA PHE A 6 -6.39 10.31 23.05
C PHE A 6 -5.78 9.86 21.72
N GLU A 7 -4.49 10.15 21.49
CA GLU A 7 -3.79 9.67 20.29
C GLU A 7 -3.78 8.15 20.22
N TYR A 8 -3.41 7.47 21.31
CA TYR A 8 -3.42 6.01 21.36
C TYR A 8 -4.81 5.43 21.09
N MET A 9 -5.85 5.99 21.69
CA MET A 9 -7.23 5.55 21.48
C MET A 9 -7.66 5.72 20.02
N ALA A 10 -7.36 6.86 19.39
CA ALA A 10 -7.68 7.11 17.99
C ALA A 10 -6.96 6.12 17.06
N ILE A 11 -5.68 5.83 17.31
CA ILE A 11 -4.91 4.86 16.53
C ILE A 11 -5.50 3.45 16.68
N MET A 12 -5.80 3.04 17.91
CA MET A 12 -6.39 1.71 18.16
C MET A 12 -7.79 1.57 17.58
N ASP A 13 -8.59 2.63 17.54
CA ASP A 13 -9.90 2.62 16.90
C ASP A 13 -9.78 2.36 15.38
N ARG A 14 -8.86 3.07 14.71
CA ARG A 14 -8.54 2.83 13.29
C ARG A 14 -8.05 1.40 13.07
N ILE A 15 -7.18 0.89 13.94
CA ILE A 15 -6.69 -0.50 13.85
C ILE A 15 -7.85 -1.47 13.94
N LYS A 16 -8.74 -1.34 14.94
CA LYS A 16 -9.92 -2.20 15.07
C LYS A 16 -10.85 -2.10 13.86
N ASN A 17 -11.06 -0.90 13.34
CA ASN A 17 -11.87 -0.69 12.14
C ASN A 17 -11.29 -1.41 10.92
N VAL A 18 -9.97 -1.39 10.72
CA VAL A 18 -9.36 -2.07 9.57
C VAL A 18 -9.21 -3.56 9.78
N THR A 19 -8.94 -4.03 11.00
CA THR A 19 -8.79 -5.46 11.26
C THR A 19 -10.13 -6.17 11.43
N GLN A 20 -11.21 -5.44 11.74
CA GLN A 20 -12.52 -5.96 12.14
C GLN A 20 -12.48 -6.78 13.44
N CYS A 21 -11.40 -6.64 14.22
CA CYS A 21 -11.26 -7.31 15.52
C CYS A 21 -11.94 -6.48 16.62
N ARG A 22 -12.76 -7.13 17.43
CA ARG A 22 -13.46 -6.53 18.57
C ARG A 22 -12.74 -6.84 19.88
N THR A 23 -12.06 -7.99 19.97
CA THR A 23 -11.41 -8.45 21.21
C THR A 23 -9.88 -8.31 21.18
N GLN A 24 -9.26 -8.30 22.36
CA GLN A 24 -7.80 -8.31 22.47
C GLN A 24 -7.19 -9.62 21.95
N GLN A 25 -7.91 -10.73 22.08
CA GLN A 25 -7.47 -12.04 21.61
C GLN A 25 -7.49 -12.11 20.08
N GLU A 26 -8.53 -11.59 19.44
CA GLU A 26 -8.59 -11.49 17.98
C GLU A 26 -7.46 -10.62 17.42
N LEU A 27 -7.16 -9.49 18.07
CA LEU A 27 -6.01 -8.66 17.68
C LEU A 27 -4.69 -9.40 17.84
N ALA A 28 -4.54 -10.15 18.95
CA ALA A 28 -3.34 -10.95 19.20
C ALA A 28 -3.15 -12.01 18.09
N GLN A 29 -4.22 -12.71 17.72
CA GLN A 29 -4.22 -13.67 16.62
C GLN A 29 -3.91 -13.00 15.27
N PHE A 30 -4.52 -11.84 14.98
CA PHE A 30 -4.29 -11.12 13.74
C PHE A 30 -2.82 -10.72 13.55
N PHE A 31 -2.20 -10.24 14.63
CA PHE A 31 -0.80 -9.80 14.67
C PHE A 31 0.21 -10.92 14.92
N ASP A 32 -0.25 -12.14 15.17
CA ASP A 32 0.56 -13.29 15.54
C ASP A 32 1.48 -13.00 16.74
N VAL A 33 0.86 -12.52 17.83
CA VAL A 33 1.50 -12.19 19.10
C VAL A 33 0.68 -12.74 20.26
N SER A 34 1.28 -12.81 21.45
CA SER A 34 0.53 -13.16 22.66
C SER A 34 -0.42 -12.03 23.08
N GLN A 35 -1.54 -12.38 23.73
CA GLN A 35 -2.45 -11.38 24.30
C GLN A 35 -1.75 -10.48 25.35
N SER A 36 -0.72 -10.99 26.02
CA SER A 36 0.13 -10.19 26.92
C SER A 36 0.86 -9.05 26.21
N CYS A 37 1.29 -9.22 24.96
CA CYS A 37 1.87 -8.14 24.15
C CYS A 37 0.85 -7.03 23.85
N ILE A 38 -0.42 -7.38 23.61
CA ILE A 38 -1.49 -6.39 23.42
C ILE A 38 -1.72 -5.61 24.72
N SER A 39 -1.75 -6.30 25.86
CA SER A 39 -1.94 -5.70 27.18
C SER A 39 -0.78 -4.77 27.56
N ASP A 40 0.47 -5.18 27.35
CA ASP A 40 1.65 -4.34 27.61
C ASP A 40 1.64 -3.07 26.72
N SER A 41 1.37 -3.23 25.42
CA SER A 41 1.26 -2.10 24.48
C SER A 41 0.19 -1.08 24.91
N LYS A 42 -0.96 -1.57 25.41
CA LYS A 42 -2.02 -0.72 25.98
C LYS A 42 -1.59 0.02 27.23
N LYS A 43 -0.85 -0.64 28.14
CA LYS A 43 -0.33 0.00 29.37
C LYS A 43 0.67 1.10 29.05
N ARG A 44 1.52 0.88 28.04
CA ARG A 44 2.54 1.85 27.60
C ARG A 44 2.01 2.93 26.66
N LEU A 45 0.76 2.79 26.20
CA LEU A 45 0.15 3.65 25.18
C LEU A 45 1.05 3.74 23.93
N ALA A 46 1.61 2.61 23.52
CA ALA A 46 2.58 2.52 22.44
C ALA A 46 2.09 1.52 21.38
N ILE A 47 2.24 1.88 20.11
CA ILE A 47 1.88 1.02 18.98
C ILE A 47 3.18 0.47 18.37
N PRO A 48 3.42 -0.84 18.46
CA PRO A 48 4.63 -1.44 17.88
C PRO A 48 4.69 -1.24 16.36
N SER A 49 5.86 -0.88 15.83
CA SER A 49 6.08 -0.77 14.38
C SER A 49 5.76 -2.08 13.64
N LYS A 50 5.98 -3.22 14.30
CA LYS A 50 5.62 -4.55 13.78
C LYS A 50 4.13 -4.65 13.43
N TRP A 51 3.24 -4.04 14.21
CA TRP A 51 1.80 -4.05 13.92
C TRP A 51 1.48 -3.26 12.66
N LEU A 52 2.08 -2.08 12.51
CA LEU A 52 1.92 -1.25 11.32
C LEU A 52 2.41 -1.96 10.05
N LEU A 53 3.55 -2.64 10.14
CA LEU A 53 4.08 -3.46 9.05
C LEU A 53 3.16 -4.64 8.72
N SER A 54 2.59 -5.31 9.73
CA SER A 54 1.62 -6.38 9.51
C SER A 54 0.34 -5.87 8.83
N LEU A 55 -0.16 -4.68 9.21
CA LEU A 55 -1.30 -4.05 8.56
C LEU A 55 -1.02 -3.72 7.09
N LEU A 56 0.17 -3.20 6.80
CA LEU A 56 0.62 -2.92 5.44
C LEU A 56 0.69 -4.21 4.61
N LYS A 57 1.35 -5.25 5.14
CA LYS A 57 1.55 -6.53 4.43
C LYS A 57 0.25 -7.30 4.22
N LYS A 58 -0.64 -7.35 5.22
CA LYS A 58 -1.87 -8.15 5.17
C LYS A 58 -3.04 -7.44 4.50
N LYS A 59 -3.15 -6.11 4.63
CA LYS A 59 -4.32 -5.33 4.17
C LYS A 59 -3.97 -4.12 3.30
N GLY A 60 -2.70 -3.87 3.00
CA GLY A 60 -2.28 -2.71 2.21
C GLY A 60 -2.53 -1.36 2.92
N ILE A 61 -2.73 -1.36 4.23
CA ILE A 61 -3.10 -0.17 5.00
C ILE A 61 -1.89 0.75 5.18
N ASN A 62 -2.12 2.05 4.97
CA ASN A 62 -1.12 3.08 5.15
C ASN A 62 -0.78 3.28 6.64
N PRO A 63 0.49 3.08 7.08
CA PRO A 63 0.88 3.30 8.47
C PRO A 63 0.76 4.77 8.91
N GLU A 64 0.91 5.75 8.01
CA GLU A 64 0.73 7.17 8.33
C GLU A 64 -0.74 7.49 8.59
N TRP A 65 -1.66 6.89 7.82
CA TRP A 65 -3.10 7.02 8.06
C TRP A 65 -3.50 6.39 9.40
N VAL A 66 -2.92 5.24 9.76
CA VAL A 66 -3.19 4.62 11.07
C VAL A 66 -2.76 5.54 12.22
N GLN A 67 -1.57 6.13 12.12
CA GLN A 67 -1.02 7.00 13.17
C GLN A 67 -1.74 8.35 13.25
N LYS A 68 -1.83 9.07 12.14
CA LYS A 68 -2.29 10.47 12.11
C LYS A 68 -3.73 10.63 11.64
N GLY A 69 -4.27 9.66 10.90
CA GLY A 69 -5.59 9.75 10.28
C GLY A 69 -5.61 10.62 9.03
N VAL A 70 -4.42 10.98 8.53
CA VAL A 70 -4.24 11.86 7.38
C VAL A 70 -3.80 11.05 6.17
N GLY A 71 -4.26 11.47 5.00
CA GLY A 71 -3.90 10.85 3.72
C GLY A 71 -4.73 9.61 3.38
N PRO A 72 -4.34 8.88 2.33
CA PRO A 72 -5.09 7.73 1.85
C PRO A 72 -4.98 6.55 2.83
N LYS A 73 -6.12 5.88 3.07
CA LYS A 73 -6.22 4.70 3.95
C LYS A 73 -5.43 3.50 3.42
N PHE A 74 -5.41 3.31 2.11
CA PHE A 74 -4.71 2.22 1.43
C PHE A 74 -3.58 2.79 0.58
N LEU A 75 -2.39 2.19 0.64
CA LEU A 75 -1.24 2.59 -0.19
C LEU A 75 -1.24 1.91 -1.57
N LEU A 76 -2.01 0.83 -1.71
CA LEU A 76 -2.09 0.04 -2.92
C LEU A 76 -3.57 -0.11 -3.28
N PRO A 77 -3.96 -0.06 -4.57
CA PRO A 77 -5.23 -0.65 -4.99
C PRO A 77 -5.12 -2.15 -4.69
N TYR A 78 -5.82 -2.59 -3.63
CA TYR A 78 -5.91 -3.99 -3.27
C TYR A 78 -6.88 -4.65 -4.26
N ASP A 79 -6.31 -5.39 -5.22
CA ASP A 79 -7.05 -6.18 -6.19
C ASP A 79 -7.06 -7.63 -5.67
N GLU A 80 -8.23 -8.13 -5.23
CA GLU A 80 -8.37 -9.46 -4.60
C GLU A 80 -7.91 -10.59 -5.54
N ASP A 81 -7.99 -10.38 -6.86
CA ASP A 81 -7.72 -11.41 -7.87
C ASP A 81 -6.23 -11.72 -8.08
N ARG A 82 -5.31 -10.95 -7.49
CA ARG A 82 -3.89 -11.05 -7.89
C ARG A 82 -2.87 -11.33 -6.81
N GLY A 83 -3.21 -11.42 -5.52
CA GLY A 83 -2.25 -11.85 -4.47
C GLY A 83 -0.88 -11.13 -4.46
N ALA A 84 -0.75 -10.03 -5.19
CA ALA A 84 0.50 -9.40 -5.55
C ALA A 84 0.30 -7.90 -5.42
N VAL A 85 1.20 -7.28 -4.68
CA VAL A 85 1.35 -5.85 -4.57
C VAL A 85 1.30 -5.25 -5.98
N CYS A 86 0.24 -4.49 -6.29
CA CYS A 86 0.23 -3.62 -7.45
C CYS A 86 1.27 -2.54 -7.19
N SER A 87 2.52 -2.84 -7.52
CA SER A 87 3.59 -1.87 -7.52
C SER A 87 3.07 -0.64 -8.25
N ILE A 88 3.30 0.56 -7.71
CA ILE A 88 3.01 1.81 -8.45
C ILE A 88 3.75 1.87 -9.80
N TYR A 89 4.73 0.98 -10.03
CA TYR A 89 5.39 0.72 -11.32
C TYR A 89 4.68 -0.31 -12.22
N ALA A 90 3.71 -1.05 -11.70
CA ALA A 90 2.92 -2.08 -12.39
C ALA A 90 1.58 -1.55 -12.92
N ARG A 91 1.40 -0.22 -13.00
CA ARG A 91 0.63 0.30 -14.13
C ARG A 91 1.45 -0.03 -15.37
N THR A 92 1.23 -1.21 -15.95
CA THR A 92 1.37 -1.36 -17.38
C THR A 92 0.49 -0.26 -17.98
N PRO A 93 1.05 0.77 -18.63
CA PRO A 93 0.22 1.53 -19.53
C PRO A 93 -0.21 0.50 -20.57
N ASP A 94 -1.51 0.43 -20.86
CA ASP A 94 -2.08 -0.35 -21.95
C ASP A 94 -1.45 0.00 -23.31
N LYS A 95 -0.53 0.97 -23.36
CA LYS A 95 0.43 1.21 -24.42
C LYS A 95 1.78 1.57 -23.80
N CYS A 96 2.81 0.74 -23.94
CA CYS A 96 4.18 1.14 -23.62
C CYS A 96 4.45 2.50 -24.30
N PRO A 97 4.86 3.56 -23.59
CA PRO A 97 5.05 4.88 -24.18
C PRO A 97 6.11 4.89 -25.29
N LEU A 98 6.98 3.88 -25.32
CA LEU A 98 8.03 3.73 -26.32
C LEU A 98 7.58 3.09 -27.64
N GLN A 99 6.44 2.40 -27.73
CA GLN A 99 6.06 1.72 -28.99
C GLN A 99 5.63 2.68 -30.09
N HIS A 100 5.14 3.88 -29.74
CA HIS A 100 4.94 4.93 -30.74
C HIS A 100 6.27 5.40 -31.32
N ILE A 101 7.30 5.54 -30.48
CA ILE A 101 8.64 5.96 -30.89
C ILE A 101 9.27 4.91 -31.82
N VAL A 102 9.19 3.62 -31.49
CA VAL A 102 9.69 2.55 -32.36
C VAL A 102 8.96 2.52 -33.71
N SER A 103 7.64 2.72 -33.71
CA SER A 103 6.85 2.78 -34.95
C SER A 103 7.24 3.97 -35.82
N ASP A 104 7.44 5.15 -35.22
CA ASP A 104 7.80 6.36 -35.96
C ASP A 104 9.24 6.30 -36.49
N ILE A 105 10.18 5.73 -35.72
CA ILE A 105 11.54 5.46 -36.20
C ILE A 105 11.48 4.51 -37.41
N GLY A 106 10.70 3.43 -37.35
CA GLY A 106 10.53 2.52 -38.48
C GLY A 106 9.97 3.22 -39.73
N LYS A 107 8.97 4.09 -39.57
CA LYS A 107 8.41 4.88 -40.69
C LYS A 107 9.43 5.85 -41.29
N LEU A 108 10.28 6.46 -40.46
CA LEU A 108 11.32 7.40 -40.92
C LEU A 108 12.43 6.67 -41.69
N VAL A 109 12.85 5.50 -41.23
CA VAL A 109 13.82 4.63 -41.92
C VAL A 109 13.27 4.21 -43.28
N SER A 110 12.03 3.71 -43.35
CA SER A 110 11.40 3.33 -44.63
C SER A 110 11.23 4.49 -45.61
N ARG A 111 11.04 5.73 -45.10
CA ARG A 111 10.97 6.94 -45.93
C ARG A 111 12.34 7.34 -46.50
N ALA A 112 13.39 7.17 -45.71
CA ALA A 112 14.76 7.43 -46.15
C ALA A 112 15.20 6.44 -47.25
N ASP A 113 14.82 5.18 -47.14
CA ASP A 113 15.12 4.15 -48.16
C ASP A 113 14.33 4.34 -49.47
N GLY A 114 13.17 5.01 -49.42
CA GLY A 114 12.30 5.27 -50.58
C GLY A 114 12.64 6.51 -51.41
N MET A 115 13.47 7.43 -50.92
CA MET A 115 13.82 8.68 -51.62
C MET A 115 15.04 8.57 -52.55
N GLY A 116 15.68 7.40 -52.65
CA GLY A 116 16.87 7.16 -53.47
C GLY A 116 16.62 6.62 -54.88
N ARG A 117 15.37 6.52 -55.35
CA ARG A 117 15.04 5.99 -56.69
C ARG A 117 14.05 6.89 -57.43
N SER A 118 14.53 8.02 -57.90
CA SER A 118 13.98 8.66 -59.09
C SER A 118 15.16 9.34 -59.79
N ALA A 119 15.76 8.58 -60.72
CA ALA A 119 16.55 9.08 -61.83
C ALA A 119 15.70 8.94 -63.08
#